data_AF-A0A1S3H4K6-F1
#
_entry.id   AF-A0A1S3H4K6-F1
#
_cell.length_a   1.000
_cell.length_b   1.000
_cell.length_c   1.000
_cell.angle_alpha   90.00
_cell.angle_beta   90.00
_cell.angle_gamma   90.00
#
_symmetry.space_group_name_H-M   'P 1'
#
loop_
_entity.id
_entity.type
_entity.pdbx_description
1 polymer ?
#
loop_
_entity_poly.entity_id
_entity_poly.type
_entity_poly.pdbx_seq_one_letter_code
_entity_poly.pdbx_strand_id
1 'polypeptide(L)'
;MAQAVNENTHGSQTESEQRLPDVFDDIWKLYESVDNTQESTSSMVIQGKVKEGIGLCEKAILMINQLTLFSENEELQEVATQDIKYLVVPAILAYFTNLQTKGDRQEIVAKAQLAVYY
;
A
#
# COMPACT_ATOMS: atom_id res chain seq x y z
N MET A 1 12.72 40.86 38.53
CA MET A 1 11.86 39.70 38.84
C MET A 1 12.13 38.64 37.80
N ALA A 2 12.53 37.46 38.25
CA ALA A 2 12.93 36.32 37.44
C ALA A 2 11.75 35.36 37.21
N GLN A 3 11.82 34.66 36.06
CA GLN A 3 11.25 33.34 35.71
C GLN A 3 9.73 33.09 35.71
N ALA A 4 9.24 32.63 34.55
CA ALA A 4 8.53 31.35 34.31
C ALA A 4 8.31 31.22 32.78
N VAL A 5 9.04 30.36 32.05
CA VAL A 5 8.73 28.94 31.75
C VAL A 5 7.30 28.74 31.25
N ASN A 6 7.17 28.38 29.98
CA ASN A 6 6.14 27.49 29.44
C ASN A 6 6.63 27.03 28.05
N GLU A 7 7.51 26.03 28.01
CA GLU A 7 7.17 24.61 27.81
C GLU A 7 6.49 24.33 26.47
N ASN A 8 7.32 23.74 25.62
CA ASN A 8 7.05 23.04 24.39
C ASN A 8 5.87 22.06 24.56
N THR A 9 4.87 22.16 23.70
CA THR A 9 3.95 21.04 23.44
C THR A 9 3.86 20.84 21.93
N HIS A 10 4.94 20.33 21.35
CA HIS A 10 4.87 19.55 20.12
C HIS A 10 4.06 18.29 20.45
N GLY A 11 2.74 18.37 20.26
CA GLY A 11 1.87 17.21 20.23
C GLY A 11 2.14 16.44 18.94
N SER A 12 3.20 15.64 18.93
CA SER A 12 3.40 14.59 17.92
C SER A 12 2.22 13.64 18.06
N GLN A 13 1.27 13.75 17.13
CA GLN A 13 0.16 12.81 17.03
C GLN A 13 0.76 11.42 16.84
N THR A 14 0.48 10.54 17.78
CA THR A 14 0.85 9.13 17.78
C THR A 14 0.20 8.47 16.56
N GLU A 15 0.96 8.33 15.46
CA GLU A 15 0.67 7.30 14.48
C GLU A 15 0.72 5.98 15.26
N SER A 16 -0.43 5.35 15.47
CA SER A 16 -0.47 3.96 15.92
C SER A 16 0.41 3.16 14.96
N GLU A 17 1.46 2.53 15.49
CA GLU A 17 2.45 1.77 14.73
C GLU A 17 1.75 0.56 14.06
N GLN A 18 1.15 0.79 12.88
CA GLN A 18 0.45 -0.25 12.13
C GLN A 18 1.45 -1.29 11.65
N ARG A 19 1.17 -2.57 11.87
CA ARG A 19 2.08 -3.66 11.49
C ARG A 19 1.79 -4.12 10.07
N LEU A 20 2.82 -4.63 9.38
CA LEU A 20 2.71 -5.09 7.99
C LEU A 20 1.59 -6.14 7.78
N PRO A 21 1.39 -7.14 8.67
CA PRO A 21 0.28 -8.07 8.52
C PRO A 21 -1.09 -7.38 8.51
N ASP A 22 -1.29 -6.37 9.38
CA ASP A 22 -2.56 -5.65 9.49
C ASP A 22 -2.82 -4.83 8.21
N VAL A 23 -1.77 -4.17 7.68
CA VAL A 23 -1.85 -3.43 6.41
C VAL A 23 -2.16 -4.37 5.25
N PHE A 24 -1.53 -5.54 5.20
CA PHE A 24 -1.78 -6.53 4.15
C PHE A 24 -3.22 -7.07 4.21
N ASP A 25 -3.75 -7.35 5.39
CA ASP A 25 -5.12 -7.80 5.54
C ASP A 25 -6.12 -6.75 5.04
N ASP A 26 -5.84 -5.47 5.25
CA ASP A 26 -6.65 -4.37 4.73
C ASP A 26 -6.55 -4.23 3.21
N ILE A 27 -5.35 -4.39 2.63
CA ILE A 27 -5.16 -4.48 1.17
C ILE A 27 -6.00 -5.62 0.59
N TRP A 28 -5.94 -6.81 1.22
CA TRP A 28 -6.62 -8.00 0.72
C TRP A 28 -8.14 -7.84 0.74
N LYS A 29 -8.71 -7.36 1.85
CA LYS A 29 -10.16 -7.06 1.94
C LYS A 29 -10.61 -6.06 0.88
N LEU A 30 -9.79 -5.05 0.63
CA LEU A 30 -10.12 -4.02 -0.35
C LEU A 30 -10.03 -4.55 -1.77
N TYR A 31 -9.03 -5.38 -2.07
CA TYR A 31 -8.91 -6.10 -3.33
C TYR A 31 -10.13 -6.97 -3.57
N GLU A 32 -10.51 -7.83 -2.62
CA GLU A 32 -11.70 -8.68 -2.71
C GLU A 32 -12.98 -7.86 -2.89
N SER A 33 -13.10 -6.73 -2.20
CA SER A 33 -14.27 -5.85 -2.34
C SER A 33 -14.37 -5.19 -3.72
N VAL A 34 -13.24 -4.87 -4.36
CA VAL A 34 -13.21 -4.23 -5.68
C VAL A 34 -13.34 -5.27 -6.79
N ASP A 35 -12.73 -6.45 -6.65
CA ASP A 35 -12.77 -7.53 -7.64
C ASP A 35 -14.16 -8.19 -7.73
N ASN A 36 -14.86 -8.34 -6.60
CA ASN A 36 -16.18 -8.99 -6.55
C ASN A 36 -17.36 -8.02 -6.69
N THR A 37 -17.13 -6.73 -6.95
CA THR A 37 -18.22 -5.75 -7.05
C THR A 37 -18.96 -5.85 -8.38
N GLN A 38 -20.26 -5.55 -8.35
CA GLN A 38 -21.06 -5.34 -9.56
C GLN A 38 -21.23 -3.84 -9.88
N GLU A 39 -20.66 -2.96 -9.06
CA GLU A 39 -20.64 -1.53 -9.31
C GLU A 39 -19.72 -1.18 -10.48
N SER A 40 -20.07 -0.14 -11.24
CA SER A 40 -19.18 0.35 -12.29
C SER A 40 -17.82 0.75 -11.70
N THR A 41 -16.72 0.34 -12.34
CA THR A 41 -15.37 0.77 -11.98
C THR A 41 -15.23 2.29 -11.99
N SER A 42 -15.99 3.00 -12.83
CA SER A 42 -16.00 4.46 -12.90
C SER A 42 -16.80 5.14 -11.78
N SER A 43 -17.47 4.39 -10.92
CA SER A 43 -18.22 4.95 -9.79
C SER A 43 -17.29 5.62 -8.79
N MET A 44 -17.80 6.66 -8.11
CA MET A 44 -17.02 7.38 -7.10
C MET A 44 -16.64 6.47 -5.91
N VAL A 45 -17.50 5.51 -5.57
CA VAL A 45 -17.26 4.53 -4.50
C VAL A 45 -16.08 3.64 -4.85
N ILE A 46 -16.08 3.02 -6.04
CA ILE A 46 -14.97 2.16 -6.47
C ILE A 46 -13.69 2.96 -6.68
N GLN A 47 -13.74 4.16 -7.26
CA GLN A 47 -12.56 4.98 -7.41
C GLN A 47 -11.97 5.45 -6.06
N GLY A 48 -12.81 5.65 -5.04
CA GLY A 48 -12.37 5.90 -3.66
C GLY A 48 -11.57 4.72 -3.11
N LYS A 49 -12.11 3.50 -3.25
CA LYS A 49 -11.44 2.25 -2.85
C LYS A 49 -10.14 2.01 -3.62
N VAL A 50 -10.14 2.25 -4.93
CA VAL A 50 -8.92 2.14 -5.76
C VAL A 50 -7.82 3.07 -5.24
N LYS A 51 -8.16 4.32 -4.91
CA LYS A 51 -7.19 5.29 -4.37
C LYS A 51 -6.66 4.86 -3.00
N GLU A 52 -7.55 4.38 -2.12
CA GLU A 52 -7.17 3.84 -0.82
C GLU A 52 -6.23 2.63 -0.97
N GLY A 53 -6.54 1.71 -1.88
CA GLY A 53 -5.74 0.51 -2.14
C GLY A 53 -4.35 0.82 -2.66
N ILE A 54 -4.21 1.80 -3.54
CA ILE A 54 -2.89 2.30 -3.98
C ILE A 54 -2.08 2.77 -2.77
N GLY A 55 -2.66 3.62 -1.91
CA GLY A 55 -1.95 4.15 -0.73
C GLY A 55 -1.55 3.06 0.27
N LEU A 56 -2.41 2.06 0.50
CA LEU A 56 -2.07 0.92 1.36
C LEU A 56 -0.96 0.05 0.76
N CYS A 57 -0.99 -0.21 -0.55
CA CYS A 57 0.06 -0.98 -1.21
C CYS A 57 1.41 -0.26 -1.19
N GLU A 58 1.45 1.05 -1.47
CA GLU A 58 2.66 1.86 -1.37
C GLU A 58 3.25 1.82 0.05
N LYS A 59 2.38 1.93 1.07
CA LYS A 59 2.79 1.77 2.48
C LYS A 59 3.36 0.39 2.76
N ALA A 60 2.70 -0.68 2.31
CA ALA A 60 3.18 -2.04 2.52
C ALA A 60 4.53 -2.29 1.83
N ILE A 61 4.73 -1.80 0.59
CA ILE A 61 6.01 -1.89 -0.13
C ILE A 61 7.12 -1.17 0.65
N LEU A 62 6.85 0.03 1.18
CA LEU A 62 7.81 0.74 2.02
C LEU A 62 8.19 -0.08 3.26
N MET A 63 7.22 -0.69 3.93
CA MET A 63 7.47 -1.53 5.11
C MET A 63 8.26 -2.80 4.76
N ILE A 64 7.93 -3.47 3.65
CA ILE A 64 8.65 -4.66 3.15
C ILE A 64 10.12 -4.30 2.90
N ASN A 65 10.39 -3.16 2.26
CA ASN A 65 11.73 -2.69 1.98
C ASN A 65 12.50 -2.33 3.27
N GLN A 66 11.84 -1.71 4.24
CA GLN A 66 12.44 -1.37 5.54
C GLN A 66 12.77 -2.62 6.38
N LEU A 67 11.94 -3.65 6.28
CA LEU A 67 12.14 -4.94 6.95
C LEU A 67 13.13 -5.85 6.19
N THR A 68 13.54 -5.46 4.98
CA THR A 68 14.43 -6.22 4.10
C THR A 68 13.97 -7.68 3.96
N LEU A 69 12.66 -7.89 3.76
CA LEU A 69 12.07 -9.24 3.75
C LEU A 69 12.48 -10.07 2.53
N PHE A 70 12.91 -9.41 1.46
CA PHE A 70 13.31 -10.03 0.20
C PHE A 70 14.62 -9.43 -0.30
N SER A 71 15.37 -10.24 -1.02
CA SER A 71 16.58 -9.84 -1.74
C SER A 71 16.54 -10.37 -3.17
N GLU A 72 17.11 -9.64 -4.12
CA GLU A 72 17.23 -10.09 -5.52
C GLU A 72 18.01 -11.42 -5.66
N ASN A 73 18.84 -11.76 -4.67
CA ASN A 73 19.66 -12.98 -4.66
C ASN A 73 19.08 -14.11 -3.81
N GLU A 74 17.83 -13.99 -3.33
CA GLU A 74 17.18 -15.06 -2.57
C GLU A 74 16.47 -16.08 -3.49
N GLU A 75 16.61 -17.35 -3.15
CA GLU A 75 15.75 -18.41 -3.68
C GLU A 75 14.42 -18.44 -2.92
N LEU A 76 13.32 -18.81 -3.59
CA LEU A 76 11.98 -18.83 -2.97
C LEU A 76 11.91 -19.67 -1.67
N GLN A 77 12.75 -20.70 -1.56
CA GLN A 77 12.86 -21.56 -0.38
C GLN A 77 13.56 -20.92 0.82
N GLU A 78 14.25 -19.81 0.61
CA GLU A 78 14.91 -19.01 1.66
C GLU A 78 13.94 -18.00 2.30
N VAL A 79 12.83 -17.70 1.62
CA VAL A 79 11.76 -16.84 2.13
C VAL A 79 10.90 -17.59 3.15
N ALA A 80 10.69 -17.00 4.33
CA ALA A 80 9.81 -17.58 5.33
C ALA A 80 8.38 -17.72 4.79
N THR A 81 7.74 -18.88 5.00
CA THR A 81 6.43 -19.20 4.42
C THR A 81 5.35 -18.14 4.72
N GLN A 82 5.41 -17.51 5.90
CA GLN A 82 4.46 -16.48 6.31
C GLN A 82 4.63 -15.15 5.53
N ASP A 83 5.81 -14.91 4.96
CA ASP A 83 6.18 -13.67 4.29
C ASP A 83 5.99 -13.76 2.77
N ILE A 84 5.90 -14.97 2.19
CA ILE A 84 5.61 -15.20 0.76
C ILE A 84 4.40 -14.40 0.27
N LYS A 85 3.37 -14.25 1.13
CA LYS A 85 2.16 -13.48 0.78
C LYS A 85 2.45 -12.03 0.41
N TYR A 86 3.53 -11.43 0.92
CA TYR A 86 3.86 -10.05 0.64
C TYR A 86 4.46 -9.84 -0.77
N LEU A 87 4.92 -10.90 -1.44
CA LEU A 87 5.38 -10.84 -2.84
C LEU A 87 4.28 -10.42 -3.82
N VAL A 88 3.00 -10.56 -3.45
CA VAL A 88 1.88 -10.19 -4.32
C VAL A 88 1.55 -8.70 -4.27
N VAL A 89 2.02 -7.97 -3.25
CA VAL A 89 1.67 -6.55 -3.03
C VAL A 89 1.96 -5.68 -4.27
N PRO A 90 3.11 -5.81 -4.97
CA PRO A 90 3.37 -5.02 -6.17
C PRO A 90 2.40 -5.33 -7.32
N ALA A 91 1.96 -6.59 -7.45
CA ALA A 91 0.94 -6.98 -8.43
C ALA A 91 -0.45 -6.40 -8.10
N ILE A 92 -0.82 -6.36 -6.81
CA ILE A 92 -2.07 -5.72 -6.37
C ILE A 92 -2.02 -4.20 -6.60
N LEU A 93 -0.88 -3.56 -6.38
CA LEU A 93 -0.67 -2.15 -6.72
C LEU A 93 -0.90 -1.90 -8.22
N ALA A 94 -0.33 -2.74 -9.09
CA ALA A 94 -0.54 -2.66 -10.52
C ALA A 94 -2.02 -2.85 -10.91
N TYR A 95 -2.72 -3.76 -10.23
CA TYR A 95 -4.16 -3.97 -10.40
C TYR A 95 -4.95 -2.68 -10.09
N PHE A 96 -4.79 -2.10 -8.89
CA PHE A 96 -5.50 -0.88 -8.53
C PHE A 96 -5.14 0.29 -9.45
N THR A 97 -3.86 0.45 -9.80
CA THR A 97 -3.40 1.50 -10.73
C THR A 97 -4.13 1.38 -12.06
N ASN A 98 -4.28 0.17 -12.59
CA ASN A 98 -5.00 -0.06 -13.85
C ASN A 98 -6.50 0.27 -13.79
N LEU A 99 -7.11 0.27 -12.61
CA LEU A 99 -8.52 0.62 -12.40
C LEU A 99 -8.75 2.14 -12.28
N GLN A 100 -7.70 2.96 -12.25
CA GLN A 100 -7.86 4.41 -12.26
C GLN A 100 -8.54 4.88 -13.55
N THR A 101 -9.58 5.70 -13.40
CA THR A 101 -10.36 6.25 -14.52
C THR A 101 -10.04 7.71 -14.82
N LYS A 102 -9.25 8.36 -13.96
CA LYS A 102 -8.79 9.74 -14.11
C LYS A 102 -7.30 9.76 -14.40
N GLY A 103 -6.91 10.42 -15.48
CA GLY A 103 -5.52 10.56 -15.90
C GLY A 103 -5.31 10.13 -17.34
N ASP A 104 -4.10 10.34 -17.85
CA ASP A 104 -3.70 9.80 -19.14
C ASP A 104 -3.58 8.28 -19.02
N ARG A 105 -4.26 7.55 -19.90
CA ARG A 105 -4.22 6.08 -19.90
C ARG A 105 -2.81 5.56 -20.19
N GLN A 106 -2.02 6.25 -21.00
CA GLN A 106 -0.63 5.85 -21.24
C GLN A 106 0.20 5.91 -19.96
N GLU A 107 0.05 6.99 -19.19
CA GLU A 107 0.72 7.17 -17.91
C GLU A 107 0.28 6.11 -16.89
N ILE A 108 -1.02 5.83 -16.80
CA ILE A 108 -1.57 4.81 -15.89
C ILE A 108 -0.98 3.43 -16.19
N VAL A 109 -0.97 3.02 -17.46
CA VAL A 109 -0.42 1.71 -17.85
C VAL A 109 1.08 1.64 -17.59
N ALA A 110 1.82 2.72 -17.87
CA ALA A 110 3.26 2.77 -17.59
C ALA A 110 3.55 2.64 -16.09
N LYS A 111 2.79 3.33 -15.22
CA LYS A 111 2.92 3.21 -13.76
C LYS A 111 2.60 1.80 -13.26
N ALA A 112 1.52 1.19 -13.78
CA ALA A 112 1.16 -0.16 -13.41
C ALA A 112 2.24 -1.19 -13.81
N GLN A 113 2.92 -0.99 -14.94
CA GLN A 113 4.05 -1.83 -15.34
C GLN A 113 5.23 -1.66 -14.39
N LEU A 114 5.59 -0.42 -14.04
CA LEU A 114 6.69 -0.13 -13.11
C LEU A 114 6.45 -0.73 -11.72
N ALA A 115 5.21 -0.77 -11.25
CA ALA A 115 4.86 -1.37 -9.97
C ALA A 115 5.27 -2.86 -9.85
N VAL A 116 5.40 -3.59 -10.96
CA VAL A 116 5.74 -5.03 -10.95
C VAL A 116 7.26 -5.30 -10.91
N TYR A 117 8.08 -4.27 -11.06
CA TYR A 117 9.55 -4.39 -11.07
C TYR A 117 10.23 -3.99 -9.76
N TYR A 118 9.46 -3.83 -8.68
CA TYR A 118 9.96 -3.66 -7.31
C TYR A 118 10.06 -5.00 -6.60
#